data_AF-A0A934APU6-F1
#
_entry.id   AF-A0A934APU6-F1
#
_cell.length_a   1.000
_cell.length_b   1.000
_cell.length_c   1.000
_cell.angle_alpha   90.00
_cell.angle_beta   90.00
_cell.angle_gamma   90.00
#
_symmetry.space_group_name_H-M   'P 1'
#
loop_
_entity.id
_entity.type
_entity.pdbx_description
1 polymer ?
#
loop_
_entity_poly.entity_id
_entity_poly.type
_entity_poly.pdbx_seq_one_letter_code
_entity_poly.pdbx_strand_id
1 'polypeptide(L)'
;MPRNDKQSVLLRQWELLKMLPSKGTGKSASELTKLLNDAGYSISKRQVERDLNELMEAFTLDRDDRSIPQGWRWMNGASANLPAMTLSEALSLHLVEDTLKSIMPVSMLEGLDSRFKQARGDLAKLGKENRKAKWASKVRVVPP
;
A
#
# COMPACT_ATOMS: atom_id res chain seq x y z
N MET A 1 30.99 18.34 -2.43
CA MET A 1 31.01 16.95 -1.94
C MET A 1 29.91 16.18 -2.65
N PRO A 2 30.17 15.06 -3.35
CA PRO A 2 29.11 14.31 -4.00
C PRO A 2 28.31 13.58 -2.91
N ARG A 3 27.05 13.96 -2.72
CA ARG A 3 26.10 13.15 -1.93
C ARG A 3 26.07 11.76 -2.58
N ASN A 4 26.27 10.74 -1.77
CA ASN A 4 26.36 9.33 -2.16
C ASN A 4 25.23 8.95 -3.12
N ASP A 5 25.56 8.70 -4.40
CA ASP A 5 24.61 8.52 -5.51
C ASP A 5 23.55 7.43 -5.21
N LYS A 6 23.94 6.39 -4.48
CA LYS A 6 23.04 5.33 -4.02
C LYS A 6 22.02 5.80 -2.98
N GLN A 7 22.39 6.69 -2.06
CA GLN A 7 21.45 7.28 -1.10
C GLN A 7 20.43 8.18 -1.80
N SER A 8 20.84 8.95 -2.81
CA SER A 8 19.90 9.74 -3.61
C SER A 8 18.92 8.87 -4.40
N VAL A 9 19.38 7.73 -4.92
CA VAL A 9 18.50 6.77 -5.61
C VAL A 9 17.46 6.18 -4.64
N LEU A 10 17.88 5.72 -3.45
CA LEU A 10 16.95 5.15 -2.46
C LEU A 10 15.93 6.18 -1.97
N LEU A 11 16.36 7.40 -1.68
CA LEU A 11 15.46 8.47 -1.24
C LEU A 11 14.47 8.85 -2.34
N ARG A 12 14.92 8.88 -3.60
CA ARG A 12 14.04 9.12 -4.75
C ARG A 12 13.03 8.00 -4.94
N GLN A 13 13.47 6.74 -4.91
CA GLN A 13 12.60 5.57 -5.02
C GLN A 13 11.57 5.55 -3.88
N TRP A 14 11.98 5.89 -2.67
CA TRP A 14 11.06 6.04 -1.54
C TRP A 14 10.02 7.14 -1.76
N GLU A 15 10.44 8.30 -2.27
CA GLU A 15 9.52 9.40 -2.56
C GLU A 15 8.54 9.03 -3.70
N LEU A 16 9.03 8.35 -4.72
CA LEU A 16 8.23 7.81 -5.81
C LEU A 16 7.15 6.84 -5.30
N LEU A 17 7.49 5.93 -4.38
CA LEU A 17 6.53 5.01 -3.74
C LEU A 17 5.41 5.74 -2.98
N LYS A 18 5.73 6.84 -2.29
CA LYS A 18 4.75 7.68 -1.58
C LYS A 18 3.78 8.40 -2.52
N MET A 19 4.24 8.75 -3.72
CA MET A 19 3.44 9.49 -4.73
C MET A 19 2.46 8.59 -5.48
N LEU A 20 2.65 7.26 -5.46
CA LEU A 20 1.78 6.32 -6.16
C LEU A 20 0.41 6.20 -5.46
N PRO A 21 -0.70 6.32 -6.22
CA PRO A 21 -2.04 6.17 -5.65
C PRO A 21 -2.34 4.70 -5.35
N SER A 22 -3.23 4.45 -4.38
CA SER A 22 -3.72 3.12 -4.01
C SER A 22 -5.05 2.74 -4.64
N LYS A 23 -5.68 3.65 -5.39
CA LYS A 23 -6.96 3.49 -6.09
C LYS A 23 -6.97 4.29 -7.40
N GLY A 24 -7.90 3.97 -8.30
CA GLY A 24 -8.11 4.68 -9.57
C GLY A 24 -7.13 4.26 -10.67
N THR A 25 -7.10 5.02 -11.78
CA THR A 25 -6.32 4.70 -12.99
C THR A 25 -4.81 4.84 -12.82
N GLY A 26 -4.32 5.34 -11.69
CA GLY A 26 -2.89 5.55 -11.45
C GLY A 26 -2.37 6.93 -11.84
N LYS A 27 -1.05 7.12 -11.72
CA LYS A 27 -0.32 8.30 -12.23
C LYS A 27 0.61 7.88 -13.36
N SER A 28 0.64 8.66 -14.43
CA SER A 28 1.59 8.43 -15.52
C SER A 28 3.02 8.70 -15.09
N ALA A 29 3.98 8.06 -15.76
CA ALA A 29 5.40 8.32 -15.54
C ALA A 29 5.76 9.81 -15.77
N SER A 30 5.05 10.50 -16.68
CA SER A 30 5.24 11.93 -16.92
C SER A 30 4.79 12.78 -15.73
N GLU A 31 3.64 12.47 -15.13
CA GLU A 31 3.15 13.17 -13.93
C GLU A 31 4.06 12.92 -12.74
N LEU A 32 4.51 11.68 -12.53
CA LEU A 32 5.45 11.33 -11.47
C LEU A 32 6.80 12.04 -11.64
N THR A 33 7.28 12.17 -12.88
CA THR A 33 8.50 12.94 -13.19
C THR A 33 8.34 14.40 -12.79
N LYS A 34 7.20 15.02 -13.13
CA LYS A 34 6.92 16.40 -12.75
C LYS A 34 6.89 16.56 -11.23
N LEU A 35 6.17 15.70 -10.52
CA LEU A 35 6.06 15.74 -9.06
C LEU A 35 7.42 15.57 -8.35
N LEU A 36 8.27 14.68 -8.85
CA LEU A 36 9.63 14.51 -8.31
C LEU A 36 10.51 15.73 -8.60
N ASN A 37 10.40 16.33 -9.79
CA ASN A 37 11.13 17.56 -10.10
C ASN A 37 10.66 18.75 -9.23
N ASP A 38 9.35 18.86 -9.01
CA ASP A 38 8.76 19.86 -8.10
C ASP A 38 9.20 19.63 -6.64
N ALA A 39 9.48 18.37 -6.26
CA ALA A 39 10.06 18.00 -4.96
C ALA A 39 11.59 18.20 -4.87
N GLY A 40 12.22 18.76 -5.90
CA GLY A 40 13.65 19.12 -5.91
C GLY A 40 14.60 18.01 -6.40
N TYR A 41 14.08 16.92 -6.97
CA TYR A 41 14.90 15.94 -7.68
C TYR A 41 15.17 16.44 -9.11
N SER A 42 16.31 16.10 -9.70
CA SER A 42 16.60 16.44 -11.12
C SER A 42 16.61 15.15 -11.93
N ILE A 43 15.45 14.73 -12.41
CA ILE A 43 15.28 13.42 -13.07
C ILE A 43 14.51 13.47 -14.38
N SER A 44 14.82 12.49 -15.24
CA SER A 44 14.14 12.29 -16.52
C SER A 44 13.03 11.26 -16.40
N LYS A 45 12.08 11.30 -17.35
CA LYS A 45 11.03 10.29 -17.48
C LYS A 45 11.59 8.87 -17.59
N ARG A 46 12.69 8.70 -18.35
CA ARG A 46 13.37 7.39 -18.49
C ARG A 46 13.88 6.87 -17.15
N GLN A 47 14.36 7.75 -16.26
CA GLN A 47 14.81 7.35 -14.94
C GLN A 47 13.63 6.92 -14.06
N VAL A 48 12.51 7.64 -14.11
CA VAL A 48 11.27 7.26 -13.40
C VAL A 48 10.74 5.91 -13.89
N GLU A 49 10.68 5.69 -15.21
CA GLU A 49 10.25 4.42 -15.78
C GLU A 49 11.18 3.27 -15.36
N ARG A 50 12.50 3.49 -15.32
CA ARG A 50 13.45 2.49 -14.83
C ARG A 50 13.22 2.15 -13.36
N ASP A 51 13.09 3.18 -12.52
CA ASP A 51 12.85 3.01 -11.09
C ASP A 51 11.52 2.30 -10.81
N LEU A 52 10.46 2.61 -11.56
CA LEU A 52 9.16 1.95 -11.43
C LEU A 52 9.23 0.47 -11.81
N ASN A 53 9.98 0.13 -12.86
CA ASN A 53 10.20 -1.27 -13.23
C ASN A 53 10.97 -2.02 -12.14
N GLU A 54 12.05 -1.44 -11.61
CA GLU A 54 12.81 -2.04 -10.49
C GLU A 54 11.94 -2.20 -9.23
N LEU A 55 11.13 -1.20 -8.89
CA LEU A 55 10.25 -1.24 -7.73
C LEU A 55 9.12 -2.26 -7.90
N MET A 56 8.63 -2.49 -9.11
CA MET A 56 7.60 -3.49 -9.38
C MET A 56 8.10 -4.92 -9.15
N GLU A 57 9.41 -5.18 -9.20
CA GLU A 57 9.99 -6.48 -8.85
C GLU A 57 9.97 -6.74 -7.33
N ALA A 58 10.08 -5.68 -6.52
CA ALA A 58 10.16 -5.77 -5.06
C ALA A 58 8.82 -5.47 -4.34
N PHE A 59 7.93 -4.70 -4.97
CA PHE A 59 6.68 -4.22 -4.39
C PHE A 59 5.48 -4.63 -5.26
N THR A 60 4.32 -4.77 -4.63
CA THR A 60 3.05 -5.08 -5.33
C THR A 60 2.50 -3.82 -6.03
N LEU A 61 3.19 -3.38 -7.07
CA LEU A 61 2.75 -2.31 -7.97
C LEU A 61 1.94 -2.90 -9.13
N ASP A 62 1.08 -2.08 -9.71
CA ASP A 62 0.28 -2.39 -10.88
C ASP A 62 0.46 -1.30 -11.93
N ARG A 63 0.54 -1.71 -13.20
CA ARG A 63 0.63 -0.83 -14.36
C ARG A 63 -0.65 -0.97 -15.16
N ASP A 64 -1.48 0.06 -15.14
CA ASP A 64 -2.72 0.09 -15.89
C ASP A 64 -2.43 0.34 -17.37
N ASP A 65 -2.41 -0.75 -18.14
CA ASP A 65 -2.17 -0.75 -19.59
C ASP A 65 -3.43 -0.43 -20.42
N ARG A 66 -4.57 -0.15 -19.77
CA ARG A 66 -5.85 0.08 -20.45
C ARG A 66 -6.01 1.50 -20.98
N SER A 67 -5.17 2.44 -20.55
CA SER A 67 -5.18 3.83 -21.01
C SER A 67 -3.77 4.31 -21.37
N ILE A 68 -3.68 5.17 -22.38
CA ILE A 68 -2.47 5.95 -22.67
C ILE A 68 -2.69 7.38 -22.16
N PRO A 69 -1.77 7.94 -21.35
CA PRO A 69 -0.56 7.32 -20.83
C PRO A 69 -0.83 6.25 -19.75
N GLN A 70 0.02 5.21 -19.72
CA GLN A 70 -0.07 4.12 -18.74
C GLN A 70 0.02 4.67 -17.32
N GLY A 71 -0.89 4.23 -16.45
CA GLY A 71 -0.97 4.68 -15.07
C GLY A 71 -0.30 3.70 -14.11
N TRP A 72 0.58 4.22 -13.25
CA TRP A 72 1.22 3.46 -12.19
C TRP A 72 0.48 3.65 -10.87
N ARG A 73 0.23 2.54 -10.17
CA ARG A 73 -0.46 2.53 -8.88
C ARG A 73 0.04 1.39 -8.01
N TRP A 74 -0.31 1.45 -6.72
CA TRP A 74 -0.26 0.25 -5.89
C TRP A 74 -1.36 -0.73 -6.31
N MET A 75 -1.07 -2.02 -6.21
CA MET A 75 -2.11 -3.04 -6.34
C MET A 75 -3.16 -2.86 -5.23
N ASN A 76 -4.43 -3.14 -5.54
CA ASN A 76 -5.56 -2.90 -4.63
C ASN A 76 -5.33 -3.51 -3.23
N GLY A 77 -5.23 -2.64 -2.22
CA GLY A 77 -5.01 -3.03 -0.83
C GLY A 77 -3.56 -2.97 -0.36
N ALA A 78 -2.61 -2.70 -1.25
CA ALA A 78 -1.24 -2.33 -0.91
C ALA A 78 -1.09 -0.80 -0.89
N SER A 79 -0.28 -0.27 0.02
CA SER A 79 0.10 1.14 0.06
C SER A 79 1.41 1.30 0.80
N ALA A 80 2.31 2.17 0.32
CA ALA A 80 3.52 2.56 1.05
C ALA A 80 3.22 3.30 2.37
N ASN A 81 2.01 3.82 2.57
CA ASN A 81 1.65 4.63 3.73
C ASN A 81 1.13 3.80 4.92
N LEU A 82 1.19 2.48 4.84
CA LEU A 82 0.73 1.60 5.90
C LEU A 82 1.94 1.10 6.71
N PRO A 83 2.16 1.63 7.93
CA PRO A 83 3.13 1.03 8.83
C PRO A 83 2.80 -0.45 9.06
N ALA A 84 3.84 -1.26 9.27
CA ALA A 84 3.68 -2.64 9.70
C ALA A 84 2.80 -2.66 10.96
N MET A 85 1.83 -3.57 10.98
CA MET A 85 0.86 -3.66 12.05
C MET A 85 1.32 -4.70 13.08
N THR A 86 1.19 -4.35 14.36
CA THR A 86 1.44 -5.29 15.44
C THR A 86 0.34 -6.37 15.47
N LEU A 87 0.62 -7.52 16.09
CA LEU A 87 -0.39 -8.56 16.27
C LEU A 87 -1.63 -8.07 17.03
N SER A 88 -1.45 -7.21 18.04
CA SER A 88 -2.58 -6.67 18.81
C SER A 88 -3.47 -5.80 17.93
N GLU A 89 -2.87 -4.90 17.13
CA GLU A 89 -3.61 -4.06 16.21
C GLU A 89 -4.32 -4.89 15.14
N ALA A 90 -3.68 -5.92 14.58
CA ALA A 90 -4.29 -6.81 13.60
C ALA A 90 -5.51 -7.55 14.18
N LEU A 91 -5.41 -8.04 15.42
CA LEU A 91 -6.52 -8.68 16.13
C LEU A 91 -7.66 -7.70 16.40
N SER A 92 -7.36 -6.52 16.94
CA SER A 92 -8.36 -5.49 17.22
C SER A 92 -9.08 -5.07 15.94
N LEU A 93 -8.33 -4.83 14.87
CA LEU A 93 -8.89 -4.37 13.61
C LEU A 93 -9.73 -5.46 12.92
N HIS A 94 -9.32 -6.72 13.04
CA HIS A 94 -10.10 -7.86 12.53
C HIS A 94 -11.43 -8.03 13.28
N LEU A 95 -11.44 -7.86 14.60
CA LEU A 95 -12.67 -7.90 15.39
C LEU A 95 -13.62 -6.73 15.05
N VAL A 96 -13.05 -5.54 14.87
CA VAL A 96 -13.81 -4.33 14.53
C VAL A 96 -14.39 -4.43 13.12
N GLU A 97 -13.70 -5.07 12.17
CA GLU A 97 -14.18 -5.24 10.79
C GLU A 97 -15.59 -5.84 10.72
N ASP A 98 -15.84 -6.94 11.44
CA ASP A 98 -17.13 -7.62 11.42
C ASP A 98 -18.26 -6.77 12.01
N THR A 99 -17.95 -5.97 13.04
CA THR A 99 -18.91 -5.04 13.65
C THR A 99 -19.20 -3.83 12.75
N LEU A 100 -18.20 -3.30 12.07
CA LEU A 100 -18.40 -2.12 11.21
C LEU A 100 -19.16 -2.48 9.92
N LYS A 101 -18.98 -3.72 9.40
CA LYS A 101 -19.76 -4.22 8.26
C LYS A 101 -21.26 -4.34 8.52
N SER A 102 -21.67 -4.55 9.78
CA SER A 102 -23.10 -4.65 10.12
C SER A 102 -23.78 -3.30 10.36
N ILE A 103 -23.00 -2.23 10.60
CA ILE A 103 -23.54 -0.92 11.02
C ILE A 103 -23.28 0.17 9.98
N MET A 104 -22.22 0.08 9.16
CA MET A 104 -21.84 1.13 8.21
C MET A 104 -22.12 0.78 6.75
N PRO A 105 -22.50 1.77 5.91
CA PRO A 105 -22.56 1.61 4.47
C PRO A 105 -21.19 1.24 3.87
N VAL A 106 -21.20 0.41 2.83
CA VAL A 106 -19.98 -0.11 2.17
C VAL A 106 -19.05 1.02 1.70
N SER A 107 -19.61 2.13 1.20
CA SER A 107 -18.84 3.29 0.73
C SER A 107 -17.99 3.93 1.84
N MET A 108 -18.43 3.88 3.10
CA MET A 108 -17.66 4.40 4.24
C MET A 108 -16.55 3.43 4.68
N LEU A 109 -16.70 2.13 4.39
CA LEU A 109 -15.71 1.10 4.70
C LEU A 109 -14.57 1.05 3.69
N GLU A 110 -14.75 1.61 2.50
CA GLU A 110 -13.74 1.61 1.44
C GLU A 110 -12.42 2.26 1.85
N GLY A 111 -12.45 3.22 2.77
CA GLY A 111 -11.24 3.86 3.32
C GLY A 111 -10.42 2.94 4.23
N LEU A 112 -11.08 1.96 4.85
CA LEU A 112 -10.49 1.02 5.81
C LEU A 112 -10.14 -0.34 5.19
N ASP A 113 -10.62 -0.62 3.98
CA ASP A 113 -10.45 -1.92 3.32
C ASP A 113 -8.99 -2.39 3.24
N SER A 114 -8.05 -1.47 2.96
CA SER A 114 -6.63 -1.80 2.92
C SER A 114 -6.08 -2.21 4.28
N ARG A 115 -6.53 -1.56 5.37
CA ARG A 115 -6.16 -1.92 6.75
C ARG A 115 -6.78 -3.27 7.14
N PHE A 116 -8.03 -3.52 6.77
CA PHE A 116 -8.67 -4.81 7.00
C PHE A 116 -7.97 -5.96 6.25
N LYS A 117 -7.61 -5.74 4.98
CA LYS A 117 -6.83 -6.69 4.18
C LYS A 117 -5.47 -6.97 4.81
N GLN A 118 -4.77 -5.93 5.28
CA GLN A 118 -3.50 -6.06 5.98
C GLN A 118 -3.66 -6.89 7.26
N ALA A 119 -4.70 -6.64 8.07
CA ALA A 119 -4.98 -7.38 9.30
C ALA A 119 -5.21 -8.86 9.05
N ARG A 120 -6.05 -9.19 8.05
CA ARG A 120 -6.25 -10.58 7.63
C ARG A 120 -4.97 -11.22 7.12
N GLY A 121 -4.19 -10.50 6.32
CA GLY A 121 -2.92 -10.99 5.77
C GLY A 121 -1.89 -11.29 6.87
N ASP A 122 -1.73 -10.40 7.84
CA ASP A 122 -0.78 -10.56 8.94
C ASP A 122 -1.20 -11.70 9.88
N LEU A 123 -2.49 -11.83 10.19
CA LEU A 123 -3.02 -12.96 10.96
C LEU A 123 -2.88 -14.30 10.21
N ALA A 124 -3.07 -14.30 8.88
CA ALA A 124 -2.91 -15.50 8.06
C ALA A 124 -1.45 -15.97 7.97
N LYS A 125 -0.49 -15.04 7.85
CA LYS A 125 0.95 -15.34 7.80
C LYS A 125 1.48 -15.97 9.10
N LEU A 126 0.93 -15.58 10.25
CA LEU A 126 1.29 -16.17 11.54
C LEU A 126 0.82 -17.64 11.69
N GLY A 127 -0.01 -18.11 10.76
CA GLY A 127 -0.37 -19.52 10.62
C GLY A 127 -1.20 -20.10 11.76
N LYS A 128 -1.54 -21.39 11.63
CA LYS A 128 -2.26 -22.16 12.66
C LYS A 128 -1.43 -22.39 13.93
N GLU A 129 -0.14 -22.15 13.92
CA GLU A 129 0.76 -22.40 15.05
C GLU A 129 0.63 -21.34 16.16
N ASN A 130 0.28 -20.10 15.82
CA ASN A 130 0.19 -19.02 16.79
C ASN A 130 -1.16 -19.00 17.55
N ARG A 131 -1.13 -19.35 18.84
CA ARG A 131 -2.33 -19.38 19.72
C ARG A 131 -3.10 -18.05 19.74
N LYS A 132 -2.40 -16.91 19.68
CA LYS A 132 -3.02 -15.58 19.70
C LYS A 132 -3.76 -15.26 18.38
N ALA A 133 -3.20 -15.67 17.24
CA ALA A 133 -3.88 -15.52 15.95
C ALA A 133 -5.13 -16.42 15.84
N LYS A 134 -5.08 -17.65 16.40
CA LYS A 134 -6.23 -18.56 16.49
C LYS A 134 -7.38 -18.02 17.35
N TRP A 135 -7.09 -17.22 18.37
CA TRP A 135 -8.11 -16.68 19.26
C TRP A 135 -9.13 -15.82 18.50
N ALA A 136 -8.69 -15.04 17.50
CA ALA A 136 -9.57 -14.26 16.65
C ALA A 136 -10.66 -15.12 15.98
N SER A 137 -10.29 -16.30 15.45
CA SER A 137 -11.27 -17.23 14.83
C SER A 137 -12.23 -17.91 15.82
N LYS A 138 -11.97 -17.78 17.13
CA LYS A 138 -12.76 -18.40 18.20
C LYS A 138 -13.65 -17.41 18.94
N VAL A 139 -13.51 -16.11 18.67
CA VAL A 139 -14.30 -15.06 19.31
C VAL A 139 -15.20 -14.43 18.27
N ARG A 140 -16.48 -14.33 18.59
CA ARG A 140 -17.48 -13.64 17.78
C ARG A 140 -18.09 -12.53 18.61
N VAL A 141 -18.14 -11.33 18.06
CA VAL A 141 -18.89 -10.22 18.66
C VAL A 141 -20.36 -10.40 18.27
N VAL A 142 -21.22 -10.49 19.28
CA VAL A 142 -22.68 -10.55 19.09
C VAL A 142 -23.23 -9.19 19.54
N PRO A 143 -23.87 -8.42 18.65
CA PRO A 143 -24.52 -7.18 19.06
C PRO A 143 -25.66 -7.51 20.05
N PRO A 144 -25.87 -6.66 21.06
CA PRO A 144 -26.96 -6.83 22.03
C PRO A 144 -28.35 -6.75 21.40
#